data_AF-A0A2G5IYI2-F1
#
_entry.id   AF-A0A2G5IYI2-F1
#
_cell.length_a   1.000
_cell.length_b   1.000
_cell.length_c   1.000
_cell.angle_alpha   90.00
_cell.angle_beta   90.00
_cell.angle_gamma   90.00
#
_symmetry.space_group_name_H-M   'P 1'
#
loop_
_entity.id
_entity.type
_entity.pdbx_description
1 polymer ?
#
loop_
_entity_poly.entity_id
_entity_poly.type
_entity_poly.pdbx_seq_one_letter_code
_entity_poly.pdbx_strand_id
1 'polypeptide(L)'
;MTAEQIPDDDGIQVDDVKAVRREGRSELKALMRAQIQIGQARREPTVKPAPPRPPGHKPGAWPVGTSPPGPPPERKIPAHVWDAAVRHYRNTEHHPDQPCDCGNCPPPNTEENR
;
A
#
# COMPACT_ATOMS: atom_id res chain seq x y z
N MET A 1 36.27 5.35 -25.97
CA MET A 1 34.83 5.25 -26.26
C MET A 1 34.12 5.68 -24.99
N THR A 2 33.79 6.96 -24.92
CA THR A 2 33.12 7.58 -23.77
C THR A 2 31.68 7.12 -23.76
N ALA A 3 31.23 6.51 -22.67
CA ALA A 3 29.82 6.20 -22.48
C ALA A 3 29.06 7.53 -22.36
N GLU A 4 28.31 7.89 -23.41
CA GLU A 4 27.30 8.95 -23.29
C GLU A 4 26.32 8.56 -22.19
N GLN A 5 26.40 9.30 -21.09
CA GLN A 5 25.45 9.28 -19.99
C GLN A 5 24.10 9.72 -20.52
N ILE A 6 23.15 8.79 -20.58
CA ILE A 6 21.74 9.10 -20.83
C ILE A 6 21.28 9.98 -19.66
N PRO A 7 20.87 11.23 -19.87
CA PRO A 7 20.39 12.06 -18.78
C PRO A 7 19.09 11.47 -18.23
N ASP A 8 18.97 11.35 -16.90
CA ASP A 8 17.71 11.11 -16.18
C ASP A 8 16.77 12.33 -16.31
N ASP A 9 16.44 12.73 -17.55
CA ASP A 9 15.72 13.95 -17.90
C ASP A 9 14.26 13.64 -18.26
N ASP A 10 13.50 13.22 -17.25
CA ASP A 10 12.07 12.89 -17.38
C ASP A 10 11.16 13.83 -16.57
N GLY A 11 11.66 15.00 -16.13
CA GLY A 11 10.87 15.95 -15.33
C GLY A 11 11.44 17.37 -15.24
N ILE A 12 10.58 18.33 -14.85
CA ILE A 12 10.96 19.74 -14.62
C ILE A 12 12.10 19.79 -13.60
N GLN A 13 13.21 20.43 -13.98
CA GLN A 13 14.35 20.58 -13.09
C GLN A 13 14.06 21.66 -12.02
N VAL A 14 14.65 21.52 -10.84
CA VAL A 14 14.46 22.46 -9.73
C VAL A 14 14.79 23.91 -10.15
N ASP A 15 15.74 24.07 -11.07
CA ASP A 15 16.14 25.38 -11.57
C ASP A 15 15.13 25.99 -12.55
N ASP A 16 14.40 25.17 -13.32
CA ASP A 16 13.28 25.64 -14.15
C ASP A 16 12.12 26.14 -13.29
N VAL A 17 11.82 25.44 -12.19
CA VAL A 17 10.79 25.88 -11.22
C VAL A 17 11.19 27.21 -10.59
N LYS A 18 12.48 27.40 -10.26
CA LYS A 18 12.98 28.68 -9.71
C LYS A 18 12.91 29.81 -10.74
N ALA A 19 13.23 29.54 -12.01
CA ALA A 19 13.14 30.51 -13.09
C ALA A 19 11.68 30.97 -13.28
N VAL A 20 10.75 30.03 -13.42
CA VAL A 20 9.32 30.34 -13.64
C VAL A 20 8.68 31.00 -12.41
N ARG A 21 9.14 30.68 -11.20
CA ARG A 21 8.68 31.36 -9.97
C ARG A 21 9.10 32.83 -9.91
N ARG A 22 10.18 33.23 -10.60
CA ARG A 22 10.59 34.65 -10.74
C ARG A 22 9.73 35.40 -11.75
N GLU A 23 9.25 34.70 -12.78
CA GLU A 23 8.38 35.27 -13.83
C GLU A 23 6.96 35.50 -13.33
N GLY A 24 6.45 34.61 -12.47
CA GLY A 24 5.21 34.85 -11.74
C GLY A 24 4.43 33.58 -11.36
N ARG A 25 3.35 33.80 -10.60
CA ARG A 25 2.51 32.69 -10.08
C ARG A 25 1.62 32.08 -11.16
N SER A 26 1.26 32.83 -12.20
CA SER A 26 0.43 32.36 -13.33
C SER A 26 1.19 31.36 -14.19
N GLU A 27 2.45 31.64 -14.44
CA GLU A 27 3.38 30.91 -15.30
C GLU A 27 3.72 29.58 -14.64
N LEU A 28 4.00 29.60 -13.33
CA LEU A 28 4.22 28.38 -12.55
C LEU A 28 2.98 27.47 -12.54
N LYS A 29 1.78 28.06 -12.45
CA LYS A 29 0.52 27.30 -12.49
C LYS A 29 0.28 26.68 -13.86
N ALA A 30 0.61 27.38 -14.94
CA ALA A 30 0.50 26.87 -16.30
C ALA A 30 1.46 25.69 -16.55
N LEU A 31 2.72 25.83 -16.13
CA LEU A 31 3.74 24.80 -16.22
C LEU A 31 3.33 23.51 -15.47
N MET A 32 2.87 23.64 -14.23
CA MET A 32 2.42 22.49 -13.43
C MET A 32 1.21 21.79 -14.05
N ARG A 33 0.27 22.54 -14.65
CA ARG A 33 -0.88 21.95 -15.36
C ARG A 33 -0.44 21.16 -16.60
N ALA A 34 0.51 21.69 -17.37
CA ALA A 34 1.02 21.01 -18.55
C ALA A 34 1.66 19.67 -18.19
N GLN A 35 2.46 19.60 -17.12
CA GLN A 35 3.06 18.33 -16.68
C GLN A 35 2.04 17.31 -16.20
N ILE A 36 0.99 17.76 -15.49
CA ILE A 36 -0.09 16.87 -15.09
C ILE A 36 -0.78 16.28 -16.32
N GLN A 37 -1.03 17.07 -17.36
CA GLN A 37 -1.64 16.59 -18.60
C GLN A 37 -0.76 15.60 -19.34
N ILE A 38 0.55 15.86 -19.43
CA ILE A 38 1.53 14.93 -20.03
C ILE A 38 1.54 13.61 -19.25
N GLY A 39 1.57 13.68 -17.91
CA GLY A 39 1.52 12.50 -17.05
C GLY A 39 0.20 11.73 -17.16
N GLN A 40 -0.92 12.41 -17.35
CA GLN A 40 -2.23 11.78 -17.58
C GLN A 40 -2.27 11.06 -18.93
N ALA A 41 -1.79 11.70 -20.00
CA ALA A 41 -1.73 11.08 -21.32
C ALA A 41 -0.85 9.81 -21.34
N ARG A 42 0.25 9.79 -20.57
CA ARG A 42 1.08 8.58 -20.38
C ARG A 42 0.36 7.45 -19.63
N ARG A 43 -0.60 7.80 -18.75
CA ARG A 43 -1.30 6.84 -17.87
C ARG A 43 -2.58 6.29 -18.45
N GLU A 44 -3.13 6.87 -19.50
CA GLU A 44 -4.39 6.41 -20.07
C GLU A 44 -4.13 5.17 -20.94
N PRO A 45 -4.46 3.94 -20.46
CA PRO A 45 -4.34 2.78 -21.32
C PRO A 45 -5.35 2.93 -22.45
N THR A 46 -4.93 2.68 -23.70
CA THR A 46 -5.85 2.51 -24.82
C THR A 46 -6.97 1.56 -24.38
N VAL A 47 -8.21 2.05 -24.34
CA VAL A 47 -9.37 1.28 -23.88
C VAL A 47 -9.49 0.06 -24.78
N LYS A 48 -8.99 -1.09 -24.32
CA LYS A 48 -9.18 -2.35 -25.01
C LYS A 48 -10.66 -2.70 -24.92
N PRO A 49 -11.32 -3.04 -26.03
CA PRO A 49 -12.71 -3.50 -25.97
C PRO A 49 -12.78 -4.69 -25.02
N ALA A 50 -13.74 -4.65 -24.10
CA ALA A 50 -13.97 -5.75 -23.19
C ALA A 50 -14.28 -7.02 -23.99
N PRO A 51 -13.73 -8.18 -23.62
CA PRO A 51 -14.06 -9.43 -24.30
C PRO A 51 -15.57 -9.70 -24.20
N PRO A 52 -16.19 -10.33 -25.22
CA PRO A 52 -17.60 -10.69 -25.18
C PRO A 52 -17.86 -11.63 -24.00
N ARG A 53 -18.96 -11.36 -23.28
CA ARG A 53 -19.36 -12.19 -22.14
C ARG A 53 -19.88 -13.54 -22.65
N PRO A 54 -19.56 -14.67 -22.00
CA PRO A 54 -20.12 -15.96 -22.37
C PRO A 54 -21.65 -15.97 -22.16
N PRO A 55 -22.40 -16.71 -23.00
CA PRO A 55 -23.86 -16.78 -22.91
C PRO A 55 -24.29 -17.31 -21.54
N GLY A 56 -25.21 -16.59 -20.88
CA GLY A 56 -25.71 -16.92 -19.55
C GLY A 56 -24.90 -16.36 -18.37
N HIS A 57 -23.79 -15.66 -18.61
CA HIS A 57 -22.97 -15.09 -17.54
C HIS A 57 -23.61 -13.85 -16.89
N LYS A 58 -24.09 -13.98 -15.65
CA LYS A 58 -24.56 -12.87 -14.81
C LYS A 58 -23.39 -12.34 -13.96
N PRO A 59 -23.12 -11.02 -13.92
CA PRO A 59 -22.11 -10.45 -13.03
C PRO A 59 -22.36 -10.88 -11.57
N GLY A 60 -21.32 -11.38 -10.90
CA GLY A 60 -21.40 -11.89 -9.52
C GLY A 60 -21.97 -13.30 -9.36
N ALA A 61 -22.45 -13.92 -10.44
CA ALA A 61 -22.88 -15.32 -10.41
C ALA A 61 -21.71 -16.24 -10.77
N TRP A 62 -21.62 -17.36 -10.05
CA TRP A 62 -20.70 -18.43 -10.39
C TRP A 62 -21.13 -19.11 -11.71
N PRO A 63 -20.18 -19.60 -12.52
CA PRO A 63 -20.50 -20.41 -13.69
C PRO A 63 -21.45 -21.56 -13.36
N VAL A 64 -22.30 -21.92 -14.32
CA VAL A 64 -23.21 -23.07 -14.19
C VAL A 64 -22.38 -24.33 -13.88
N GLY A 65 -22.74 -25.04 -12.82
CA GLY A 65 -22.01 -26.23 -12.35
C GLY A 65 -20.87 -25.94 -11.36
N THR A 66 -20.69 -24.67 -10.97
CA THR A 66 -19.73 -24.27 -9.93
C THR A 66 -20.42 -23.54 -8.79
N SER A 67 -19.90 -23.68 -7.58
CA SER A 67 -20.40 -23.02 -6.37
C SER A 67 -19.29 -22.18 -5.74
N PRO A 68 -19.63 -21.09 -5.01
CA PRO A 68 -18.63 -20.37 -4.22
C PRO A 68 -17.92 -21.32 -3.26
N PRO A 69 -16.65 -21.02 -2.89
CA PRO A 69 -16.03 -21.68 -1.77
C PRO A 69 -16.94 -21.51 -0.54
N GLY A 70 -17.09 -22.59 0.23
CA GLY A 70 -17.90 -22.57 1.44
C GLY A 70 -17.42 -21.52 2.43
N PRO A 71 -18.27 -21.14 3.41
CA PRO A 71 -17.86 -20.22 4.46
C PRO A 71 -16.58 -20.75 5.14
N PRO A 72 -15.63 -19.87 5.50
CA PRO A 72 -14.46 -20.27 6.26
C PRO A 72 -14.90 -21.03 7.52
N PRO A 73 -14.13 -22.03 7.97
CA PRO A 73 -14.44 -22.71 9.22
C PRO A 73 -14.46 -21.70 10.36
N GLU A 74 -15.43 -21.84 11.27
CA GLU A 74 -15.53 -21.00 12.44
C GLU A 74 -14.33 -21.24 13.35
N ARG A 75 -13.41 -20.28 13.41
CA ARG A 75 -12.22 -20.36 14.27
C ARG A 75 -12.63 -19.94 15.67
N LYS A 76 -12.80 -20.92 16.57
CA LYS A 76 -12.96 -20.67 18.00
C LYS A 76 -11.59 -20.59 18.65
N ILE A 77 -11.22 -19.39 19.12
CA ILE A 77 -10.01 -19.21 19.93
C ILE A 77 -10.25 -19.92 21.27
N PRO A 78 -9.35 -20.83 21.70
CA PRO A 78 -9.48 -21.47 23.01
C PRO A 78 -9.45 -20.42 24.13
N ALA A 79 -10.29 -20.58 25.16
CA ALA A 79 -10.45 -19.60 26.24
C ALA A 79 -9.11 -19.18 26.89
N HIS A 80 -8.20 -20.14 27.14
CA HIS A 80 -6.90 -19.84 27.76
C HIS A 80 -6.01 -18.92 26.90
N VAL A 81 -6.11 -19.00 25.57
CA VAL A 81 -5.36 -18.13 24.64
C VAL A 81 -5.93 -16.72 24.71
N TRP A 82 -7.25 -16.60 24.78
CA TRP A 82 -7.93 -15.32 24.94
C TRP A 82 -7.58 -14.66 26.28
N ASP A 83 -7.64 -15.42 27.37
CA ASP A 83 -7.30 -14.94 28.72
C ASP A 83 -5.85 -14.46 28.81
N ALA A 84 -4.93 -15.19 28.18
CA ALA A 84 -3.52 -14.78 28.09
C ALA A 84 -3.37 -13.47 27.30
N ALA A 85 -4.05 -13.33 26.16
CA ALA A 85 -4.01 -12.11 25.35
C ALA A 85 -4.61 -10.89 26.08
N VAL A 86 -5.74 -11.07 26.77
CA VAL A 86 -6.37 -10.02 27.58
C VAL A 86 -5.47 -9.59 28.74
N ARG A 87 -4.83 -10.56 29.40
CA ARG A 87 -3.87 -10.27 30.48
C ARG A 87 -2.67 -9.48 29.96
N HIS A 88 -2.12 -9.89 28.81
CA HIS A 88 -1.04 -9.15 28.16
C HIS A 88 -1.45 -7.71 27.86
N TYR A 89 -2.60 -7.50 27.22
CA TYR A 89 -3.11 -6.16 26.89
C TYR A 89 -3.29 -5.27 28.14
N ARG A 90 -3.87 -5.81 29.21
CA ARG A 90 -4.06 -5.06 30.47
C ARG A 90 -2.73 -4.66 31.10
N ASN A 91 -1.74 -5.54 31.06
CA ASN A 91 -0.42 -5.23 31.60
C ASN A 91 0.27 -4.15 30.78
N THR A 92 0.21 -4.23 29.43
CA THR A 92 0.80 -3.20 28.56
C THR A 92 0.15 -1.82 28.71
N GLU A 93 -1.18 -1.77 28.90
CA GLU A 93 -1.92 -0.50 28.91
C GLU A 93 -2.04 0.12 30.32
N HIS A 94 -2.16 -0.70 31.36
CA HIS A 94 -2.49 -0.23 32.71
C HIS A 94 -1.38 -0.47 33.75
N HIS A 95 -0.43 -1.36 33.47
CA HIS A 95 0.66 -1.70 34.41
C HIS A 95 2.01 -1.89 33.69
N PRO A 96 2.49 -0.90 32.91
CA PRO A 96 3.70 -1.06 32.08
C PRO A 96 4.98 -1.26 32.90
N ASP A 97 5.02 -0.77 34.13
CA ASP A 97 6.20 -0.83 35.00
C ASP A 97 6.25 -2.08 35.89
N GLN A 98 5.22 -2.95 35.85
CA GLN A 98 5.24 -4.19 36.60
C GLN A 98 5.92 -5.31 35.80
N PRO A 99 6.81 -6.11 36.44
CA PRO A 99 7.40 -7.26 35.78
C PRO A 99 6.27 -8.20 35.34
N CYS A 100 6.32 -8.57 34.07
CA CYS A 100 5.33 -9.46 33.47
C CYS A 100 5.43 -10.85 34.11
N ASP A 101 4.52 -11.17 35.03
CA ASP A 101 4.35 -12.52 35.61
C ASP A 101 3.79 -13.55 34.60
N CYS A 102 3.60 -13.16 33.34
CA CYS A 102 3.26 -14.08 32.28
C CYS A 102 4.53 -14.80 31.83
N GLY A 103 4.61 -16.12 32.09
CA GLY A 103 5.65 -17.03 31.58
C GLY A 103 5.69 -17.18 30.04
N ASN A 104 5.50 -16.08 29.30
CA ASN A 104 5.61 -16.00 27.85
C ASN A 104 6.07 -14.60 27.39
N CYS A 105 6.91 -13.91 28.17
CA CYS A 105 7.69 -12.81 27.61
C CYS A 105 8.83 -13.39 26.76
N PRO A 106 9.06 -12.89 25.52
CA PRO A 106 10.30 -13.18 24.82
C PRO A 106 11.46 -12.65 25.67
N PRO A 107 12.56 -13.41 25.83
CA PRO A 107 13.67 -12.98 26.69
C PRO A 107 14.25 -11.65 26.17
N PRO A 108 14.62 -10.72 27.07
CA PRO A 108 15.24 -9.47 26.65
C PRO A 108 16.64 -9.76 26.11
N ASN A 109 16.81 -9.56 24.80
CA ASN A 109 18.07 -9.29 24.09
C ASN A 109 19.28 -10.16 24.49
N THR A 110 19.39 -11.36 23.94
CA THR A 110 20.71 -12.02 23.79
C THR A 110 21.37 -11.54 22.50
N GLU A 111 22.30 -10.59 22.65
CA GLU A 111 23.59 -10.58 21.94
C GLU A 111 23.63 -10.54 20.40
N GLU A 112 22.72 -9.82 19.71
CA GLU A 112 22.93 -9.46 18.29
C GLU A 112 23.22 -7.96 18.13
N ASN A 113 24.25 -7.49 18.84
CA ASN A 113 24.93 -6.21 18.60
C ASN A 113 26.30 -6.20 19.29
N ARG A 114 27.14 -7.21 18.99
CA ARG A 114 28.59 -7.12 19.17
C ARG A 114 29.33 -7.99 18.17
#